data_AF-A0A173DZN4-F1
#
_entry.id   AF-A0A173DZN4-F1
#
_cell.length_a   1.000
_cell.length_b   1.000
_cell.length_c   1.000
_cell.angle_alpha   90.00
_cell.angle_beta   90.00
_cell.angle_gamma   90.00
#
_symmetry.space_group_name_H-M   'P 1'
#
loop_
_entity.id
_entity.type
_entity.pdbx_description
1 polymer ?
#
loop_
_entity_poly.entity_id
_entity_poly.type
_entity_poly.pdbx_seq_one_letter_code
_entity_poly.pdbx_strand_id
1 'polypeptide(L)'
;MKNLSNALTSILCSSELEVYSVEQLREEMSWEAISHKVPRLPRGWYELVGLTQKDRIDFFQEYWITALGINNNHYPGICRFFSFLDSLDIYVYRYANEPYHVRMFYTFNHGRYGFQGNPPLIDAENLFFPNLGDRDYIRFFSIHNGFGKWEDEGIFSYRSLAKAQYKLRELLIRLEKISPEDNCTSLGLFPFYGYAAPLTYQCFLVDNEVRRGFPSPNILLSEESLTYRNLESLELLHLTTSQYASFLLWLENYLLI
;
A
#
# COMPACT_ATOMS: atom_id res chain seq x y z
N MET A 1 9.55 -22.68 6.57
CA MET A 1 10.53 -22.40 5.49
C MET A 1 10.15 -22.94 4.10
N LYS A 2 9.51 -24.12 3.94
CA LYS A 2 9.18 -24.67 2.60
C LYS A 2 8.00 -24.00 1.85
N ASN A 3 7.11 -23.27 2.54
CA ASN A 3 5.86 -22.81 1.90
C ASN A 3 5.94 -21.42 1.24
N LEU A 4 6.85 -20.52 1.67
CA LEU A 4 7.04 -19.21 1.02
C LEU A 4 7.75 -19.35 -0.34
N SER A 5 8.71 -20.28 -0.43
CA SER A 5 9.36 -20.65 -1.69
C SER A 5 8.33 -21.17 -2.71
N ASN A 6 7.33 -21.94 -2.26
CA ASN A 6 6.28 -22.50 -3.11
C ASN A 6 5.25 -21.46 -3.57
N ALA A 7 4.94 -20.45 -2.75
CA ALA A 7 4.08 -19.34 -3.15
C ALA A 7 4.75 -18.47 -4.24
N LEU A 8 6.06 -18.25 -4.14
CA LEU A 8 6.83 -17.49 -5.13
C LEU A 8 7.18 -18.28 -6.41
N THR A 9 7.09 -19.61 -6.40
CA THR A 9 7.45 -20.46 -7.57
C THR A 9 6.27 -20.82 -8.47
N SER A 10 5.02 -20.56 -8.08
CA SER A 10 3.85 -21.01 -8.86
C SER A 10 3.60 -20.20 -10.16
N ILE A 11 4.30 -19.07 -10.38
CA ILE A 11 4.06 -18.16 -11.52
C ILE A 11 5.23 -18.09 -12.52
N LEU A 12 6.40 -18.67 -12.26
CA LEU A 12 7.62 -18.34 -13.03
C LEU A 12 8.29 -19.56 -13.66
N CYS A 13 7.67 -20.07 -14.73
CA CYS A 13 8.43 -20.82 -15.73
C CYS A 13 9.25 -19.81 -16.57
N SER A 14 10.56 -19.76 -16.33
CA SER A 14 11.66 -19.28 -17.21
C SER A 14 12.55 -18.11 -16.76
N SER A 15 12.34 -17.49 -15.60
CA SER A 15 13.30 -16.51 -15.06
C SER A 15 13.96 -17.03 -13.78
N GLU A 16 15.30 -17.07 -13.74
CA GLU A 16 16.04 -17.29 -12.49
C GLU A 16 15.67 -16.18 -11.50
N LEU A 17 14.82 -16.52 -10.53
CA LEU A 17 14.43 -15.64 -9.43
C LEU A 17 15.44 -15.83 -8.30
N GLU A 18 16.22 -14.79 -8.04
CA GLU A 18 17.07 -14.74 -6.85
C GLU A 18 16.25 -14.20 -5.68
N VAL A 19 16.30 -14.87 -4.53
CA VAL A 19 15.65 -14.43 -3.29
C VAL A 19 16.60 -14.63 -2.13
N TYR A 20 16.76 -13.60 -1.31
CA TYR A 20 17.59 -13.60 -0.11
C TYR A 20 16.82 -12.97 1.05
N SER A 21 16.89 -13.58 2.24
CA SER A 21 16.53 -12.89 3.47
C SER A 21 17.62 -11.87 3.81
N VAL A 22 17.24 -10.67 4.24
CA VAL A 22 18.21 -9.67 4.73
C VAL A 22 18.94 -10.17 5.97
N GLU A 23 18.30 -11.01 6.78
CA GLU A 23 18.93 -11.66 7.95
C GLU A 23 20.08 -12.57 7.53
N GLN A 24 19.87 -13.39 6.48
CA GLN A 24 20.94 -14.21 5.91
C GLN A 24 22.06 -13.36 5.30
N LEU A 25 21.71 -12.34 4.52
CA LEU A 25 22.71 -11.45 3.91
C LEU A 25 23.59 -10.77 4.96
N ARG A 26 23.03 -10.44 6.13
CA ARG A 26 23.75 -9.82 7.24
C ARG A 26 24.77 -10.75 7.90
N GLU A 27 24.55 -12.06 7.87
CA GLU A 27 25.53 -13.04 8.34
C GLU A 27 26.71 -13.18 7.36
N GLU A 28 26.45 -12.96 6.07
CA GLU A 28 27.42 -13.18 4.99
C GLU A 28 28.20 -11.90 4.59
N MET A 29 27.63 -10.71 4.79
CA MET A 29 28.13 -9.46 4.22
C MET A 29 27.95 -8.27 5.17
N SER A 30 28.87 -7.30 5.10
CA SER A 30 28.72 -6.02 5.80
C SER A 30 27.66 -5.14 5.14
N TRP A 31 27.15 -4.15 5.87
CA TRP A 31 26.22 -3.14 5.34
C TRP A 31 26.77 -2.45 4.09
N GLU A 32 28.05 -2.11 4.08
CA GLU A 32 28.71 -1.46 2.94
C GLU A 32 28.61 -2.37 1.72
N ALA A 33 28.92 -3.65 1.84
CA ALA A 33 28.83 -4.58 0.72
C ALA A 33 27.38 -4.79 0.24
N ILE A 34 26.41 -4.91 1.18
CA ILE A 34 24.99 -5.08 0.84
C ILE A 34 24.42 -3.83 0.18
N SER A 35 24.75 -2.63 0.67
CA SER A 35 24.23 -1.36 0.11
C SER A 35 24.75 -1.10 -1.30
N HIS A 36 25.95 -1.57 -1.66
CA HIS A 36 26.42 -1.58 -3.04
C HIS A 36 25.65 -2.57 -3.91
N LYS A 37 25.34 -3.76 -3.38
CA LYS A 37 24.59 -4.82 -4.11
C LYS A 37 23.10 -4.47 -4.26
N VAL A 38 22.49 -3.89 -3.22
CA VAL A 38 21.06 -3.63 -3.06
C VAL A 38 20.87 -2.18 -2.59
N PRO A 39 21.11 -1.19 -3.46
CA PRO A 39 21.09 0.23 -3.07
C PRO A 39 19.72 0.74 -2.61
N ARG A 40 18.64 -0.02 -2.84
CA ARG A 40 17.28 0.29 -2.41
C ARG A 40 16.91 -0.27 -1.04
N LEU A 41 17.78 -1.08 -0.41
CA LEU A 41 17.54 -1.57 0.95
C LEU A 41 17.75 -0.39 1.91
N PRO A 42 16.75 -0.01 2.73
CA PRO A 42 16.96 0.99 3.76
C PRO A 42 17.92 0.47 4.84
N ARG A 43 18.83 1.34 5.30
CA ARG A 43 19.72 0.98 6.42
C ARG A 43 18.95 0.59 7.67
N GLY A 44 17.89 1.33 8.00
CA GLY A 44 17.04 1.01 9.15
C GLY A 44 16.42 -0.39 9.05
N TRP A 45 16.09 -0.87 7.85
CA TRP A 45 15.57 -2.23 7.63
C TRP A 45 16.66 -3.29 7.84
N TYR A 46 17.88 -3.04 7.37
CA TYR A 46 19.03 -3.91 7.67
C TYR A 46 19.35 -3.97 9.17
N GLU A 47 19.25 -2.84 9.87
CA GLU A 47 19.49 -2.78 11.31
C GLU A 47 18.38 -3.48 12.10
N LEU A 48 17.11 -3.31 11.68
CA LEU A 48 15.93 -3.94 12.27
C LEU A 48 16.04 -5.46 12.31
N VAL A 49 16.49 -6.10 11.22
CA VAL A 49 16.67 -7.57 11.20
C VAL A 49 17.78 -8.07 12.13
N GLY A 50 18.56 -7.19 12.77
CA GLY A 50 19.48 -7.58 13.83
C GLY A 50 18.83 -7.83 15.19
N LEU A 51 17.56 -7.43 15.36
CA LEU A 51 16.81 -7.61 16.60
C LEU A 51 16.12 -8.98 16.64
N THR A 52 15.62 -9.39 17.82
CA THR A 52 14.75 -10.57 17.92
C THR A 52 13.41 -10.30 17.21
N GLN A 53 12.71 -11.33 16.74
CA GLN A 53 11.41 -11.14 16.07
C GLN A 53 10.41 -10.34 16.90
N LYS A 54 10.37 -10.57 18.22
CA LYS A 54 9.52 -9.81 19.14
C LYS A 54 9.91 -8.32 19.14
N ASP A 55 11.18 -8.02 19.33
CA ASP A 55 11.67 -6.64 19.36
C ASP A 55 11.47 -5.94 18.00
N ARG A 56 11.58 -6.67 16.89
CA ARG A 56 11.26 -6.15 15.54
C ARG A 56 9.81 -5.67 15.47
N ILE A 57 8.88 -6.50 15.94
CA ILE A 57 7.44 -6.22 15.93
C ILE A 57 7.12 -5.03 16.83
N ASP A 58 7.59 -5.06 18.08
CA ASP A 58 7.35 -4.01 19.07
C ASP A 58 7.90 -2.66 18.57
N PHE A 59 9.13 -2.64 18.06
CA PHE A 59 9.75 -1.44 17.49
C PHE A 59 8.97 -0.92 16.27
N PHE A 60 8.58 -1.79 15.34
CA PHE A 60 7.90 -1.34 14.12
C PHE A 60 6.47 -0.88 14.39
N GLN A 61 5.80 -1.44 15.40
CA GLN A 61 4.53 -0.94 15.89
C GLN A 61 4.68 0.50 16.41
N GLU A 62 5.64 0.76 17.30
CA GLU A 62 5.91 2.11 17.82
C GLU A 62 6.28 3.09 16.70
N TYR A 63 7.04 2.61 15.70
CA TYR A 63 7.39 3.40 14.53
C TYR A 63 6.15 3.81 13.71
N TRP A 64 5.22 2.89 13.43
CA TRP A 64 3.95 3.21 12.77
C TRP A 64 3.14 4.25 13.55
N ILE A 65 3.02 4.05 14.86
CA ILE A 65 2.28 4.95 15.74
C ILE A 65 2.86 6.38 15.66
N THR A 66 4.18 6.48 15.76
CA THR A 66 4.89 7.75 15.73
C THR A 66 4.79 8.42 14.36
N ALA A 67 5.05 7.66 13.28
CA ALA A 67 5.06 8.19 11.92
C ALA A 67 3.67 8.68 11.46
N LEU A 68 2.60 8.00 11.88
CA LEU A 68 1.23 8.42 11.61
C LEU A 68 0.73 9.53 12.56
N GLY A 69 1.49 9.85 13.61
CA GLY A 69 1.11 10.85 14.60
C GLY A 69 -0.12 10.45 15.42
N ILE A 70 -0.28 9.15 15.68
CA ILE A 70 -1.45 8.60 16.37
C ILE A 70 -1.12 8.26 17.84
N ASN A 71 -2.15 8.22 18.68
CA ASN A 71 -2.05 7.70 20.06
C ASN A 71 -2.67 6.30 20.11
N ASN A 72 -2.07 5.39 20.88
CA ASN A 72 -2.48 3.96 20.97
C ASN A 72 -3.96 3.73 21.26
N ASN A 73 -4.62 4.66 21.96
CA ASN A 73 -6.02 4.53 22.37
C ASN A 73 -7.02 4.96 21.28
N HIS A 74 -6.57 5.62 20.22
CA HIS A 74 -7.47 6.15 19.18
C HIS A 74 -7.57 5.25 17.95
N TYR A 75 -6.62 4.32 17.75
CA TYR A 75 -6.56 3.47 16.57
C TYR A 75 -6.26 2.00 16.94
N PRO A 76 -7.21 1.29 17.58
CA PRO A 76 -7.03 -0.08 18.06
C PRO A 76 -6.78 -1.10 16.93
N GLY A 77 -7.20 -0.83 15.70
CA GLY A 77 -6.98 -1.70 14.55
C GLY A 77 -5.51 -1.86 14.20
N ILE A 78 -4.74 -0.77 14.25
CA ILE A 78 -3.28 -0.80 14.02
C ILE A 78 -2.59 -1.58 15.13
N CYS A 79 -2.91 -1.31 16.41
CA CYS A 79 -2.35 -2.05 17.52
C CYS A 79 -2.68 -3.56 17.43
N ARG A 80 -3.92 -3.88 17.06
CA ARG A 80 -4.38 -5.26 16.90
C ARG A 80 -3.67 -5.98 15.76
N PHE A 81 -3.40 -5.30 14.66
CA PHE A 81 -2.61 -5.82 13.55
C PHE A 81 -1.23 -6.33 14.01
N PHE A 82 -0.48 -5.52 14.77
CA PHE A 82 0.83 -5.95 15.28
C PHE A 82 0.72 -7.06 16.35
N SER A 83 -0.34 -7.05 17.17
CA SER A 83 -0.54 -8.07 18.21
C SER A 83 -0.74 -9.50 17.69
N PHE A 84 -1.12 -9.65 16.41
CA PHE A 84 -1.32 -10.94 15.77
C PHE A 84 -0.19 -11.33 14.81
N LEU A 85 0.85 -10.50 14.68
CA LEU A 85 1.95 -10.78 13.79
C LEU A 85 2.81 -11.93 14.31
N ASP A 86 3.11 -12.91 13.46
CA ASP A 86 4.06 -13.97 13.79
C ASP A 86 5.50 -13.56 13.52
N SER A 87 5.72 -12.87 12.39
CA SER A 87 7.04 -12.40 11.99
C SER A 87 6.99 -11.14 11.14
N LEU A 88 8.08 -10.36 11.25
CA LEU A 88 8.38 -9.22 10.41
C LEU A 88 9.70 -9.48 9.70
N ASP A 89 9.62 -9.91 8.44
CA ASP A 89 10.76 -10.38 7.66
C ASP A 89 11.03 -9.46 6.48
N ILE A 90 12.30 -9.35 6.08
CA ILE A 90 12.68 -8.49 4.96
C ILE A 90 13.42 -9.33 3.94
N TYR A 91 12.94 -9.30 2.70
CA TYR A 91 13.52 -10.04 1.60
C TYR A 91 13.99 -9.12 0.50
N VAL A 92 15.11 -9.51 -0.10
CA VAL A 92 15.64 -8.96 -1.32
C VAL A 92 15.41 -9.98 -2.43
N TYR A 93 14.88 -9.56 -3.56
CA TYR A 93 14.69 -10.46 -4.69
C TYR A 93 14.97 -9.76 -6.02
N ARG A 94 15.27 -10.54 -7.05
CA ARG A 94 15.57 -10.04 -8.40
C ARG A 94 15.08 -11.03 -9.44
N TYR A 95 14.32 -10.52 -10.41
CA TYR A 95 14.06 -11.23 -11.66
C TYR A 95 15.26 -11.08 -12.59
N ALA A 96 15.53 -12.08 -13.43
CA ALA A 96 16.70 -12.10 -14.32
C ALA A 96 16.90 -10.75 -15.05
N ASN A 97 18.09 -10.17 -14.88
CA ASN A 97 18.50 -8.86 -15.43
C ASN A 97 17.77 -7.61 -14.89
N GLU A 98 16.93 -7.72 -13.87
CA GLU A 98 16.30 -6.56 -13.21
C GLU A 98 17.13 -6.05 -12.01
N PRO A 99 16.92 -4.80 -11.55
CA PRO A 99 17.47 -4.34 -10.27
C PRO A 99 16.93 -5.19 -9.11
N TYR A 100 17.69 -5.27 -8.00
CA TYR A 100 17.14 -5.85 -6.78
C TYR A 100 15.95 -5.04 -6.25
N HIS A 101 14.91 -5.77 -5.88
CA HIS A 101 13.74 -5.30 -5.18
C HIS A 101 13.83 -5.70 -3.71
N VAL A 102 13.20 -4.90 -2.85
CA VAL A 102 13.18 -5.12 -1.41
C VAL A 102 11.74 -5.05 -0.96
N ARG A 103 11.31 -5.98 -0.12
CA ARG A 103 9.99 -5.96 0.52
C ARG A 103 10.08 -6.40 1.97
N MET A 104 9.32 -5.72 2.82
CA MET A 104 9.04 -6.15 4.18
C MET A 104 7.74 -6.94 4.18
N PHE A 105 7.72 -8.08 4.86
CA PHE A 105 6.59 -8.99 4.94
C PHE A 105 6.12 -9.10 6.39
N TYR A 106 4.82 -8.90 6.55
CA TYR A 106 4.06 -9.00 7.78
C TYR A 106 3.30 -10.32 7.73
N THR A 107 3.75 -11.33 8.46
CA THR A 107 3.15 -12.67 8.36
C THR A 107 2.25 -12.99 9.54
N PHE A 108 1.15 -13.70 9.26
CA PHE A 108 0.14 -14.09 10.24
C PHE A 108 -0.20 -15.58 10.11
N ASN A 109 -0.70 -16.15 11.20
CA ASN A 109 -1.21 -17.52 11.28
C ASN A 109 -0.26 -18.55 10.64
N HIS A 110 0.98 -18.56 11.09
CA HIS A 110 2.09 -19.38 10.61
C HIS A 110 2.38 -19.20 9.11
N GLY A 111 2.23 -17.97 8.61
CA GLY A 111 2.52 -17.59 7.22
C GLY A 111 1.43 -17.97 6.22
N ARG A 112 0.17 -18.09 6.66
CA ARG A 112 -0.98 -18.39 5.77
C ARG A 112 -1.49 -17.18 5.02
N TYR A 113 -1.36 -16.00 5.61
CA TYR A 113 -1.70 -14.73 4.98
C TYR A 113 -0.81 -13.63 5.59
N GLY A 114 -0.89 -12.44 5.02
CA GLY A 114 -0.01 -11.36 5.40
C GLY A 114 -0.07 -10.15 4.52
N PHE A 115 0.79 -9.20 4.85
CA PHE A 115 0.93 -7.95 4.14
C PHE A 115 2.37 -7.79 3.70
N GLN A 116 2.55 -6.95 2.70
CA GLN A 116 3.86 -6.58 2.20
C GLN A 116 3.93 -5.07 2.08
N GLY A 117 5.09 -4.51 2.39
CA GLY A 117 5.38 -3.10 2.25
C GLY A 117 6.65 -2.88 1.46
N ASN A 118 6.62 -1.91 0.55
CA ASN A 118 7.82 -1.43 -0.13
C ASN A 118 8.64 -0.52 0.79
N PRO A 119 9.94 -0.32 0.51
CA PRO A 119 10.77 0.65 1.19
C PRO A 119 10.09 2.03 1.30
N PRO A 120 10.29 2.76 2.40
CA PRO A 120 9.71 4.08 2.57
C PRO A 120 10.24 5.05 1.49
N LEU A 121 9.45 6.09 1.23
CA LEU A 121 9.79 7.14 0.30
C LEU A 121 10.47 8.27 1.06
N ILE A 122 11.79 8.42 0.84
CA ILE A 122 12.57 9.52 1.43
C ILE A 122 12.05 10.84 0.86
N ASP A 123 11.91 11.85 1.72
CA ASP A 123 11.44 13.20 1.38
C ASP A 123 10.06 13.26 0.73
N ALA A 124 9.12 12.40 1.17
CA ALA A 124 7.75 12.38 0.68
C ALA A 124 7.03 13.74 0.80
N GLU A 125 7.42 14.59 1.76
CA GLU A 125 6.87 15.94 1.95
C GLU A 125 7.23 16.91 0.80
N ASN A 126 8.34 16.65 0.09
CA ASN A 126 8.77 17.45 -1.06
C ASN A 126 8.16 16.96 -2.38
N LEU A 127 7.39 15.87 -2.35
CA LEU A 127 6.73 15.34 -3.53
C LEU A 127 5.40 16.03 -3.79
N PHE A 128 5.06 16.12 -5.07
CA PHE A 128 3.81 16.73 -5.48
C PHE A 128 2.65 15.75 -5.27
N PHE A 129 1.86 16.00 -4.22
CA PHE A 129 0.54 15.41 -4.03
C PHE A 129 -0.52 16.51 -4.21
N PRO A 130 -1.70 16.20 -4.77
CA PRO A 130 -2.82 17.13 -4.71
C PRO A 130 -3.20 17.39 -3.24
N ASN A 131 -3.89 18.50 -2.99
CA ASN A 131 -4.38 18.77 -1.65
C ASN A 131 -5.52 17.80 -1.30
N LEU A 132 -5.18 16.67 -0.66
CA LEU A 132 -6.14 15.64 -0.27
C LEU A 132 -7.01 16.06 0.93
N GLY A 133 -6.66 17.15 1.62
CA GLY A 133 -7.25 17.52 2.90
C GLY A 133 -6.93 16.55 4.05
N ASP A 134 -6.13 15.52 3.79
CA ASP A 134 -5.66 14.50 4.72
C ASP A 134 -4.15 14.31 4.53
N ARG A 135 -3.37 14.54 5.58
CA ARG A 135 -1.91 14.40 5.54
C ARG A 135 -1.43 13.02 5.95
N ASP A 136 -2.30 12.18 6.50
CA ASP A 136 -1.92 10.88 7.04
C ASP A 136 -1.57 9.90 5.92
N TYR A 137 -2.21 10.04 4.76
CA TYR A 137 -1.81 9.32 3.55
C TYR A 137 -0.38 9.66 3.11
N ILE A 138 0.00 10.94 3.16
CA ILE A 138 1.36 11.39 2.81
C ILE A 138 2.34 10.87 3.86
N ARG A 139 2.00 10.95 5.15
CA ARG A 139 2.81 10.40 6.25
C ARG A 139 3.04 8.90 6.12
N PHE A 140 2.06 8.15 5.63
CA PHE A 140 2.20 6.70 5.43
C PHE A 140 3.36 6.35 4.50
N PHE A 141 3.71 7.20 3.53
CA PHE A 141 4.88 6.98 2.67
C PHE A 141 6.22 6.97 3.43
N SER A 142 6.29 7.57 4.62
CA SER A 142 7.46 7.46 5.50
C SER A 142 7.63 6.05 6.07
N ILE A 143 6.57 5.24 6.09
CA ILE A 143 6.58 3.85 6.51
C ILE A 143 6.77 2.93 5.30
N HIS A 144 5.88 3.06 4.31
CA HIS A 144 5.87 2.23 3.10
C HIS A 144 5.47 3.01 1.85
N ASN A 145 6.29 2.91 0.79
CA ASN A 145 5.93 3.40 -0.54
C ASN A 145 5.08 2.38 -1.31
N GLY A 146 3.89 2.15 -0.80
CA GLY A 146 2.97 1.12 -1.26
C GLY A 146 2.97 -0.10 -0.34
N PHE A 147 1.78 -0.63 -0.09
CA PHE A 147 1.51 -1.62 0.95
C PHE A 147 0.25 -2.40 0.61
N GLY A 148 0.28 -3.72 0.68
CA GLY A 148 -0.84 -4.55 0.25
C GLY A 148 -0.86 -5.93 0.87
N LYS A 149 -1.97 -6.65 0.72
CA LYS A 149 -2.10 -8.05 1.13
C LYS A 149 -1.51 -8.99 0.08
N TRP A 150 -0.46 -9.72 0.42
CA TRP A 150 0.13 -10.76 -0.46
C TRP A 150 0.41 -10.30 -1.90
N GLU A 151 -0.38 -10.71 -2.90
CA GLU A 151 -0.18 -10.36 -4.31
C GLU A 151 -0.97 -9.11 -4.74
N ASP A 152 -1.71 -8.51 -3.81
CA ASP A 152 -2.46 -7.28 -4.04
C ASP A 152 -1.55 -6.09 -4.36
N GLU A 153 -1.97 -5.25 -5.31
CA GLU A 153 -1.37 -3.94 -5.56
C GLU A 153 -1.56 -3.04 -4.32
N GLY A 154 -2.69 -3.17 -3.63
CA GLY A 154 -2.98 -2.53 -2.35
C GLY A 154 -2.93 -1.01 -2.43
N ILE A 155 -2.37 -0.38 -1.41
CA ILE A 155 -2.03 1.04 -1.39
C ILE A 155 -0.96 1.28 -2.45
N PHE A 156 -1.24 2.16 -3.41
CA PHE A 156 -0.34 2.39 -4.54
C PHE A 156 0.96 3.06 -4.10
N SER A 157 2.07 2.58 -4.65
CA SER A 157 3.34 3.31 -4.59
C SER A 157 3.25 4.63 -5.35
N TYR A 158 4.07 5.61 -4.99
CA TYR A 158 4.09 6.93 -5.62
C TYR A 158 4.26 6.84 -7.14
N ARG A 159 5.16 5.96 -7.60
CA ARG A 159 5.40 5.72 -9.03
C ARG A 159 4.20 5.09 -9.74
N SER A 160 3.36 4.35 -9.01
CA SER A 160 2.17 3.70 -9.54
C SER A 160 0.97 4.65 -9.62
N LEU A 161 0.95 5.77 -8.91
CA LEU A 161 -0.20 6.68 -8.83
C LEU A 161 -0.62 7.22 -10.20
N ALA A 162 0.34 7.69 -11.02
CA ALA A 162 0.03 8.17 -12.37
C ALA A 162 -0.58 7.07 -13.26
N LYS A 163 -0.09 5.83 -13.13
CA LYS A 163 -0.64 4.66 -13.84
C LYS A 163 -2.04 4.30 -13.33
N ALA A 164 -2.27 4.37 -12.02
CA ALA A 164 -3.58 4.12 -11.42
C ALA A 164 -4.61 5.17 -11.86
N GLN A 165 -4.22 6.45 -11.86
CA GLN A 165 -5.02 7.55 -12.37
C GLN A 165 -5.42 7.33 -13.84
N TYR A 166 -4.45 6.94 -14.68
CA TYR A 166 -4.70 6.64 -16.08
C TYR A 166 -5.65 5.44 -16.26
N LYS A 167 -5.43 4.34 -15.53
CA LYS A 167 -6.32 3.17 -15.59
C LYS A 167 -7.76 3.51 -15.17
N LEU A 168 -7.92 4.30 -14.10
CA LEU A 168 -9.23 4.77 -13.66
C LEU A 168 -9.91 5.61 -14.74
N ARG A 169 -9.16 6.47 -15.44
CA ARG A 169 -9.66 7.24 -16.59
C ARG A 169 -10.23 6.35 -17.68
N GLU A 170 -9.44 5.38 -18.12
CA GLU A 170 -9.83 4.48 -19.19
C GLU A 170 -11.06 3.66 -18.81
N LEU A 171 -11.17 3.26 -17.54
CA LEU A 171 -12.38 2.59 -17.02
C LEU A 171 -13.61 3.51 -17.11
N LEU A 172 -13.50 4.78 -16.70
CA LEU A 172 -14.61 5.72 -16.73
C LEU A 172 -15.04 6.08 -18.16
N ILE A 173 -14.09 6.20 -19.10
CA ILE A 173 -14.39 6.39 -20.53
C ILE A 173 -15.10 5.15 -21.08
N ARG A 174 -14.57 3.95 -20.81
CA ARG A 174 -15.15 2.68 -21.27
C ARG A 174 -16.59 2.48 -20.77
N LEU A 175 -16.89 2.96 -19.56
CA LEU A 175 -18.22 2.90 -18.96
C LEU A 175 -19.10 4.11 -19.30
N GLU A 176 -18.68 4.93 -20.28
CA GLU A 176 -19.40 6.11 -20.77
C GLU A 176 -19.77 7.10 -19.65
N LYS A 177 -18.92 7.20 -18.62
CA LYS A 177 -19.12 8.15 -17.51
C LYS A 177 -18.53 9.52 -17.83
N ILE A 178 -17.45 9.55 -18.59
CA ILE A 178 -16.74 10.78 -18.95
C ILE A 178 -16.42 10.75 -20.45
N SER A 179 -16.22 11.92 -21.04
CA SER A 179 -15.83 12.04 -22.43
C SER A 179 -14.34 11.71 -22.61
N PRO A 180 -13.90 11.22 -23.79
CA PRO A 180 -12.47 11.01 -24.07
C PRO A 180 -11.62 12.28 -24.00
N GLU A 181 -12.22 13.48 -24.10
CA GLU A 181 -11.52 14.76 -23.92
C GLU A 181 -11.34 15.15 -22.44
N ASP A 182 -12.06 14.50 -21.51
CA ASP A 182 -11.98 14.80 -20.08
C ASP A 182 -10.68 14.27 -19.45
N ASN A 183 -10.19 14.98 -18.44
CA ASN A 183 -9.03 14.57 -17.64
C ASN A 183 -9.50 14.07 -16.27
N CYS A 184 -8.90 13.02 -15.70
CA CYS A 184 -9.33 12.60 -14.36
C CYS A 184 -9.08 13.63 -13.26
N THR A 185 -8.16 14.56 -13.44
CA THR A 185 -8.02 15.71 -12.52
C THR A 185 -9.26 16.62 -12.54
N SER A 186 -10.02 16.69 -13.64
CA SER A 186 -11.30 17.41 -13.69
C SER A 186 -12.44 16.66 -13.00
N LEU A 187 -12.22 15.40 -12.62
CA LEU A 187 -13.20 14.61 -11.86
C LEU A 187 -13.02 14.74 -10.35
N GLY A 188 -11.96 15.42 -9.89
CA GLY A 188 -11.68 15.53 -8.48
C GLY A 188 -11.40 14.19 -7.79
N LEU A 189 -11.00 13.14 -8.53
CA LEU A 189 -10.72 11.81 -8.01
C LEU A 189 -9.22 11.53 -7.97
N PHE A 190 -8.73 11.02 -6.85
CA PHE A 190 -7.34 10.59 -6.70
C PHE A 190 -7.26 9.17 -6.10
N PRO A 191 -6.97 8.13 -6.91
CA PRO A 191 -6.92 6.75 -6.43
C PRO A 191 -5.68 6.53 -5.58
N PHE A 192 -5.87 5.99 -4.37
CA PHE A 192 -4.77 5.69 -3.46
C PHE A 192 -4.63 4.19 -3.16
N TYR A 193 -5.66 3.41 -3.48
CA TYR A 193 -5.71 1.97 -3.26
C TYR A 193 -6.49 1.27 -4.38
N GLY A 194 -6.13 0.04 -4.74
CA GLY A 194 -6.99 -0.78 -5.58
C GLY A 194 -6.45 -2.16 -5.96
N TYR A 195 -7.31 -2.90 -6.67
CA TYR A 195 -7.05 -4.25 -7.18
C TYR A 195 -7.06 -4.28 -8.71
N ALA A 196 -6.22 -5.14 -9.30
CA ALA A 196 -6.19 -5.33 -10.74
C ALA A 196 -7.42 -6.08 -11.30
N ALA A 197 -8.03 -6.98 -10.51
CA ALA A 197 -9.23 -7.73 -10.89
C ALA A 197 -9.98 -8.25 -9.63
N PRO A 198 -11.27 -7.93 -9.43
CA PRO A 198 -12.06 -6.95 -10.18
C PRO A 198 -11.53 -5.53 -9.99
N LEU A 199 -11.64 -4.68 -11.02
CA LEU A 199 -11.17 -3.29 -10.94
C LEU A 199 -11.96 -2.54 -9.86
N THR A 200 -11.28 -2.30 -8.74
CA THR A 200 -11.82 -1.63 -7.57
C THR A 200 -10.79 -0.65 -7.05
N TYR A 201 -11.19 0.59 -6.83
CA TYR A 201 -10.34 1.69 -6.40
C TYR A 201 -10.95 2.40 -5.19
N GLN A 202 -10.16 2.64 -4.15
CA GLN A 202 -10.49 3.68 -3.17
C GLN A 202 -9.85 4.99 -3.64
N CYS A 203 -10.66 6.04 -3.73
CA CYS A 203 -10.23 7.35 -4.23
C CYS A 203 -10.50 8.44 -3.20
N PHE A 204 -9.59 9.41 -3.07
CA PHE A 204 -9.89 10.69 -2.43
C PHE A 204 -10.71 11.58 -3.35
N LEU A 205 -11.59 12.38 -2.76
CA LEU A 205 -12.28 13.50 -3.40
C LEU A 205 -11.46 14.78 -3.16
N VAL A 206 -10.69 15.21 -4.17
CA VAL A 206 -9.76 16.35 -4.09
C VAL A 206 -10.39 17.67 -4.51
N ASP A 207 -11.52 17.64 -5.20
CA ASP A 207 -12.28 18.84 -5.55
C ASP A 207 -13.28 19.18 -4.43
N ASN A 208 -13.22 20.41 -3.93
CA ASN A 208 -14.07 20.87 -2.83
C ASN A 208 -15.56 20.98 -3.21
N GLU A 209 -15.86 21.34 -4.45
CA GLU A 209 -17.25 21.44 -4.94
C GLU A 209 -17.83 20.04 -5.07
N VAL A 210 -17.07 19.09 -5.64
CA VAL A 210 -17.46 17.67 -5.67
C VAL A 210 -17.67 17.15 -4.25
N ARG A 211 -16.70 17.38 -3.34
CA ARG A 211 -16.74 16.90 -1.95
C ARG A 211 -17.96 17.37 -1.16
N ARG A 212 -18.55 18.54 -1.45
CA ARG A 212 -19.76 19.03 -0.75
C ARG A 212 -20.96 18.09 -0.91
N GLY A 213 -21.03 17.34 -2.01
CA GLY A 213 -22.10 16.37 -2.25
C GLY A 213 -21.90 15.02 -1.54
N PHE A 214 -20.77 14.81 -0.87
CA PHE A 214 -20.42 13.51 -0.30
C PHE A 214 -20.23 13.53 1.22
N PRO A 215 -20.69 12.49 1.92
CA PRO A 215 -20.53 12.37 3.38
C PRO A 215 -19.10 12.01 3.82
N SER A 216 -18.20 11.65 2.90
CA SER A 216 -16.82 11.24 3.20
C SER A 216 -15.82 11.81 2.18
N PRO A 217 -14.57 12.12 2.60
CA PRO A 217 -13.50 12.55 1.70
C PRO A 217 -12.95 11.46 0.79
N ASN A 218 -13.39 10.20 0.95
CA ASN A 218 -13.01 9.13 0.05
C ASN A 218 -14.20 8.24 -0.32
N ILE A 219 -14.10 7.63 -1.49
CA ILE A 219 -15.14 6.78 -2.05
C ILE A 219 -14.53 5.49 -2.61
N LEU A 220 -15.29 4.40 -2.50
CA LEU A 220 -14.98 3.13 -3.16
C LEU A 220 -15.65 3.10 -4.53
N LEU A 221 -14.87 2.90 -5.58
CA LEU A 221 -15.30 2.75 -6.95
C LEU A 221 -14.99 1.32 -7.42
N SER A 222 -16.01 0.49 -7.60
CA SER A 222 -15.90 -0.81 -8.25
C SER A 222 -16.52 -0.79 -9.65
N GLU A 223 -16.06 -1.66 -10.54
CA GLU A 223 -16.68 -1.86 -11.86
C GLU A 223 -18.20 -2.12 -11.77
N GLU A 224 -18.64 -2.94 -10.80
CA GLU A 224 -20.06 -3.15 -10.52
C GLU A 224 -20.75 -1.85 -10.12
N SER A 225 -20.17 -1.09 -9.18
CA SER A 225 -20.75 0.19 -8.75
C SER A 225 -20.86 1.20 -9.90
N LEU A 226 -19.89 1.23 -10.80
CA LEU A 226 -19.83 2.17 -11.92
C LEU A 226 -20.76 1.75 -13.06
N THR A 227 -20.96 0.44 -13.30
CA THR A 227 -21.80 -0.06 -14.40
C THR A 227 -23.25 0.36 -14.23
N TYR A 228 -23.79 0.32 -13.02
CA TYR A 228 -25.21 0.58 -12.74
C TYR A 228 -25.57 2.03 -12.37
N ARG A 229 -24.59 2.94 -12.26
CA ARG A 229 -24.80 4.29 -11.69
C ARG A 229 -24.35 5.39 -12.67
N ASN A 230 -25.13 6.45 -12.85
CA ASN A 230 -24.63 7.67 -13.48
C ASN A 230 -23.81 8.48 -12.45
N LEU A 231 -22.90 9.35 -12.91
CA LEU A 231 -22.04 10.16 -12.03
C LEU A 231 -22.87 11.08 -11.10
N GLU A 232 -24.05 11.50 -11.54
CA GLU A 232 -24.99 12.30 -10.75
C GLU A 232 -25.66 11.49 -9.61
N SER A 233 -25.74 10.16 -9.71
CA SER A 233 -26.31 9.27 -8.67
C SER A 233 -25.33 8.88 -7.57
N LEU A 234 -24.10 9.41 -7.59
CA LEU A 234 -23.11 9.15 -6.54
C LEU A 234 -23.54 9.69 -5.16
N GLU A 235 -24.55 10.57 -5.11
CA GLU A 235 -25.15 11.12 -3.88
C GLU A 235 -25.97 10.06 -3.08
N LEU A 236 -26.44 8.98 -3.70
CA LEU A 236 -27.34 7.99 -3.05
C LEU A 236 -26.60 6.82 -2.36
N LEU A 237 -25.27 6.87 -2.27
CA LEU A 237 -24.42 5.79 -1.71
C LEU A 237 -24.24 5.79 -0.20
N HIS A 238 -25.16 6.40 0.55
CA HIS A 238 -25.17 6.42 2.01
C HIS A 238 -25.35 5.03 2.68
N LEU A 239 -25.44 3.95 1.90
CA LEU A 239 -25.85 2.61 2.39
C LEU A 239 -24.83 1.48 2.16
N THR A 240 -23.64 1.74 1.61
CA THR A 240 -22.55 0.75 1.59
C THR A 240 -21.37 1.24 2.43
N THR A 241 -21.01 0.44 3.42
CA THR A 241 -20.11 0.66 4.57
C THR A 241 -18.63 0.96 4.26
N SER A 242 -18.30 1.68 3.18
CA SER A 242 -16.93 1.85 2.67
C SER A 242 -16.53 3.32 2.49
N GLN A 243 -17.04 4.18 3.36
CA GLN A 243 -16.73 5.60 3.43
C GLN A 243 -16.02 5.88 4.76
N TYR A 244 -14.86 6.54 4.70
CA TYR A 244 -14.04 6.80 5.88
C TYR A 244 -13.74 8.28 6.00
N ALA A 245 -13.83 8.84 7.20
CA ALA A 245 -13.59 10.28 7.41
C ALA A 245 -12.10 10.68 7.24
N SER A 246 -11.20 9.70 7.20
CA SER A 246 -9.77 9.88 6.93
C SER A 246 -9.15 8.59 6.36
N PHE A 247 -7.93 8.71 5.84
CA PHE A 247 -7.07 7.62 5.46
C PHE A 247 -6.77 6.68 6.63
N LEU A 248 -6.55 7.20 7.83
CA LEU A 248 -6.27 6.36 9.01
C LEU A 248 -7.45 5.44 9.36
N LEU A 249 -8.68 5.96 9.32
CA LEU A 249 -9.87 5.14 9.57
C LEU A 249 -10.06 4.07 8.51
N TRP A 250 -9.76 4.40 7.24
CA TRP A 250 -9.74 3.42 6.17
C TRP A 250 -8.65 2.35 6.41
N LEU A 251 -7.45 2.76 6.79
CA LEU A 251 -6.31 1.88 7.05
C LEU A 251 -6.60 0.92 8.20
N GLU A 252 -7.19 1.40 9.30
CA GLU A 252 -7.60 0.54 10.41
C GLU A 252 -8.53 -0.58 9.96
N ASN A 253 -9.53 -0.24 9.15
CA ASN A 253 -10.45 -1.23 8.65
C ASN A 253 -9.77 -2.21 7.68
N TYR A 254 -8.87 -1.72 6.82
CA TYR A 254 -8.10 -2.54 5.89
C TYR A 254 -7.24 -3.60 6.59
N LEU A 255 -6.63 -3.24 7.73
CA LEU A 255 -5.75 -4.10 8.53
C LEU A 255 -6.48 -5.16 9.37
N LEU A 256 -7.78 -4.99 9.62
CA LEU A 256 -8.58 -5.88 10.47
C LEU A 256 -9.16 -7.11 9.72
N ILE A 257 -8.97 -7.18 8.40
CA ILE A 257 -9.57 -8.17 7.51
C ILE A 257 -8.56 -9.27 7.15
#